data_AF-A0A925PLB1-F1
#
_entry.id   AF-A0A925PLB1-F1
#
_cell.length_a   1.000
_cell.length_b   1.000
_cell.length_c   1.000
_cell.angle_alpha   90.00
_cell.angle_beta   90.00
_cell.angle_gamma   90.00
#
_symmetry.space_group_name_H-M   'P 1'
#
loop_
_entity.id
_entity.type
_entity.pdbx_description
1 polymer ?
#
loop_
_entity_poly.entity_id
_entity_poly.type
_entity_poly.pdbx_seq_one_letter_code
_entity_poly.pdbx_strand_id
1 'polypeptide(L)' 'YEMSTGFSFTNPRQIRYSPEIETAIEELVPKLSRLIGHILNPRWVALRLLDGDQAFIDSITHFLDLESNLQELAV' A
#
# COMPACT_ATOMS: atom_id res chain seq x y z
N TYR A 1 -20.88 26.01 24.11
CA TYR A 1 -19.90 25.89 23.01
C TYR A 1 -19.11 24.63 23.29
N GLU A 2 -19.61 23.47 22.84
CA GLU A 2 -18.97 22.16 23.05
C GLU A 2 -19.08 21.37 21.75
N MET A 3 -18.22 21.73 20.78
CA MET A 3 -18.17 21.08 19.46
C MET A 3 -16.75 20.62 19.18
N SER A 4 -16.27 19.58 19.88
CA SER A 4 -15.14 18.73 19.45
C SER A 4 -14.92 17.61 20.45
N THR A 5 -15.85 16.67 20.51
CA THR A 5 -15.53 15.35 21.05
C THR A 5 -14.86 14.56 19.93
N GLY A 6 -13.53 14.57 19.93
CA GLY A 6 -12.65 13.88 18.98
C GLY A 6 -12.65 12.36 19.16
N PHE A 7 -13.81 11.74 19.04
CA PHE A 7 -13.97 10.28 19.03
C PHE A 7 -14.52 9.84 17.68
N SER A 8 -13.75 10.12 16.62
CA SER A 8 -13.94 9.43 15.35
C SER A 8 -13.37 8.02 15.51
N PHE A 9 -14.16 7.09 16.04
CA PHE A 9 -13.95 5.66 15.80
C PHE A 9 -14.16 5.44 14.31
N THR A 10 -13.17 5.77 13.48
CA THR A 10 -13.12 5.32 12.10
C THR A 10 -12.74 3.85 12.16
N ASN A 11 -13.67 3.00 12.59
CA ASN A 11 -13.58 1.58 12.32
C ASN A 11 -13.65 1.50 10.79
N PRO A 12 -12.50 1.38 10.08
CA PRO A 12 -12.52 1.51 8.64
C PRO A 12 -13.33 0.32 8.17
N ARG A 13 -14.56 0.60 7.70
CA ARG A 13 -15.47 -0.44 7.22
C ARG A 13 -14.69 -1.16 6.13
N GLN A 14 -14.31 -2.40 6.40
CA GLN A 14 -13.48 -3.19 5.49
C GLN A 14 -14.24 -3.24 4.16
N ILE A 15 -13.78 -2.45 3.19
CA ILE A 15 -14.45 -2.30 1.90
C ILE A 15 -14.25 -3.66 1.23
N ARG A 16 -15.31 -4.45 1.17
CA ARG A 16 -15.31 -5.66 0.35
C ARG A 16 -15.39 -5.20 -1.10
N TYR A 17 -14.26 -5.21 -1.76
CA TYR A 17 -14.21 -4.93 -3.19
C TYR A 17 -14.85 -6.08 -3.97
N SER A 18 -15.24 -5.79 -5.21
CA SER A 18 -15.77 -6.79 -6.13
C SER A 18 -14.77 -7.95 -6.29
N PRO A 19 -15.24 -9.18 -6.58
CA PRO A 19 -14.37 -10.35 -6.74
C PRO A 19 -13.27 -10.15 -7.81
N GLU A 20 -13.54 -9.34 -8.83
CA GLU A 20 -12.58 -8.95 -9.87
C GLU A 20 -11.38 -8.18 -9.28
N ILE A 21 -11.62 -7.28 -8.34
CA ILE A 21 -10.59 -6.47 -7.68
C ILE A 21 -9.77 -7.35 -6.74
N GLU A 22 -10.43 -8.20 -5.94
CA GLU A 22 -9.72 -9.13 -5.04
C GLU A 22 -8.83 -10.10 -5.83
N THR A 23 -9.30 -10.60 -6.98
CA THR A 23 -8.50 -11.46 -7.86
C THR A 23 -7.26 -10.71 -8.37
N ALA A 24 -7.43 -9.48 -8.84
CA ALA A 24 -6.31 -8.66 -9.29
C ALA A 24 -5.33 -8.32 -8.16
N ILE A 25 -5.83 -8.10 -6.94
CA ILE A 25 -5.00 -7.93 -5.74
C ILE A 25 -4.18 -9.20 -5.48
N GLU A 26 -4.80 -10.38 -5.50
CA GLU A 26 -4.11 -11.65 -5.25
C GLU A 26 -3.01 -11.93 -6.29
N GLU A 27 -3.19 -11.52 -7.55
CA GLU A 27 -2.13 -11.61 -8.57
C GLU A 27 -0.98 -10.62 -8.35
N LEU A 28 -1.27 -9.43 -7.82
CA LEU A 28 -0.30 -8.36 -7.58
C LEU A 28 0.48 -8.56 -6.27
N VAL A 29 -0.17 -9.03 -5.20
CA VAL A 29 0.40 -9.27 -3.88
C VAL A 29 1.74 -10.03 -3.91
N PRO A 30 1.90 -11.17 -4.60
CA PRO A 30 3.17 -11.89 -4.61
C PRO A 30 4.28 -11.15 -5.36
N LYS A 31 3.95 -10.32 -6.35
CA LYS A 31 4.92 -9.49 -7.08
C LYS A 31 5.39 -8.33 -6.19
N LEU A 32 4.44 -7.66 -5.54
CA LEU A 32 4.70 -6.55 -4.62
C LEU A 32 5.41 -7.03 -3.35
N SER A 33 5.06 -8.20 -2.81
CA SER A 33 5.72 -8.74 -1.62
C SER A 33 7.21 -9.02 -1.84
N ARG A 34 7.64 -9.28 -3.09
CA ARG A 34 9.06 -9.45 -3.43
C ARG A 34 9.79 -8.11 -3.56
N LEU A 35 9.11 -7.08 -4.03
CA LEU A 35 9.65 -5.72 -4.22
C LEU A 35 9.70 -4.91 -2.91
N ILE A 36 8.61 -4.96 -2.15
CA ILE A 36 8.35 -4.10 -0.99
C ILE A 36 8.69 -4.83 0.33
N GLY A 37 8.81 -6.16 0.27
CA GLY A 37 9.11 -6.98 1.43
C GLY A 37 8.12 -6.75 2.57
N HIS A 38 8.64 -6.25 3.69
CA HIS A 38 7.89 -5.99 4.93
C HIS A 38 7.72 -4.49 5.23
N ILE A 39 8.08 -3.61 4.29
CA ILE A 39 8.06 -2.14 4.48
C ILE A 39 6.62 -1.61 4.40
N LEU A 40 5.82 -2.12 3.45
CA LEU A 40 4.40 -1.77 3.31
C LEU A 40 3.55 -3.03 3.12
N ASN A 41 2.26 -2.92 3.41
CA ASN A 41 1.33 -4.00 3.19
C ASN A 41 1.06 -4.19 1.69
N PRO A 42 1.44 -5.34 1.08
CA PRO A 42 1.33 -5.54 -0.36
C PRO A 42 -0.12 -5.52 -0.86
N ARG A 43 -1.11 -5.89 -0.02
CA ARG A 43 -2.54 -5.77 -0.37
C ARG A 43 -2.96 -4.31 -0.52
N TRP A 44 -2.44 -3.43 0.34
CA TRP A 44 -2.77 -2.00 0.32
C TRP A 44 -2.17 -1.30 -0.90
N VAL A 45 -0.95 -1.71 -1.30
CA VAL A 45 -0.30 -1.22 -2.51
C VAL A 45 -0.99 -1.75 -3.76
N ALA A 46 -1.34 -3.04 -3.81
CA ALA A 46 -2.12 -3.60 -4.91
C ALA A 46 -3.45 -2.86 -5.11
N LEU A 47 -4.14 -2.54 -4.02
CA LEU A 47 -5.36 -1.77 -4.07
C LEU A 47 -5.13 -0.36 -4.65
N ARG A 48 -4.06 0.33 -4.25
CA ARG A 48 -3.69 1.63 -4.83
C ARG A 48 -3.30 1.55 -6.30
N LEU A 49 -2.74 0.42 -6.72
CA LEU A 49 -2.44 0.11 -8.12
C LEU A 49 -3.71 0.00 -8.96
N LEU A 50 -4.74 -0.65 -8.42
CA LEU A 50 -6.05 -0.78 -9.05
C LEU A 50 -6.84 0.53 -9.02
N ASP A 51 -6.61 1.38 -8.02
CA ASP A 51 -7.15 2.74 -7.95
C ASP A 51 -6.57 3.65 -9.06
N GLY A 52 -5.47 3.24 -9.69
CA GLY A 52 -4.85 3.95 -10.81
C GLY A 52 -3.94 5.11 -10.40
N ASP A 53 -3.55 5.18 -9.12
CA ASP A 53 -2.66 6.23 -8.61
C ASP A 53 -1.20 5.91 -8.97
N GLN A 54 -0.87 6.13 -10.24
CA GLN A 54 0.48 5.88 -10.75
C GLN A 54 1.53 6.78 -10.10
N ALA A 55 1.19 8.02 -9.74
CA ALA A 55 2.11 8.94 -9.07
C ALA A 55 2.54 8.44 -7.70
N PHE A 56 1.60 7.85 -6.93
CA PHE A 56 1.90 7.20 -5.67
C PHE A 56 2.81 5.99 -5.84
N ILE A 57 2.58 5.18 -6.88
CA ILE A 57 3.39 4.00 -7.17
C ILE A 57 4.80 4.37 -7.57
N ASP A 58 4.96 5.38 -8.42
CA ASP A 58 6.26 5.86 -8.84
C ASP A 58 7.07 6.37 -7.65
N SER A 59 6.43 7.14 -6.75
CA SER A 59 7.05 7.58 -5.50
C SER A 59 7.46 6.41 -4.59
N ILE A 60 6.61 5.40 -4.41
CA ILE A 60 6.96 4.23 -3.60
C ILE A 60 8.07 3.42 -4.24
N THR A 61 8.03 3.25 -5.56
CA THR A 61 9.05 2.49 -6.30
C THR A 61 10.41 3.18 -6.16
N HIS A 62 10.45 4.51 -6.31
CA HIS A 62 11.65 5.29 -6.11
C HIS A 62 12.14 5.27 -4.64
N PHE A 63 11.22 5.23 -3.68
CA PHE A 63 11.57 5.07 -2.26
C PHE A 63 12.17 3.70 -1.96
N LEU A 64 11.60 2.63 -2.53
CA LEU A 64 12.09 1.26 -2.36
C LEU A 64 13.42 1.02 -3.04
N ASP A 65 13.63 1.60 -4.22
CA ASP A 65 14.92 1.58 -4.93
C ASP A 65 16.01 2.25 -4.08
N LEU A 66 15.69 3.39 -3.48
CA LEU A 66 16.58 4.10 -2.57
C LEU A 66 16.93 3.26 -1.32
N GLU A 67 15.93 2.65 -0.69
CA GLU A 67 16.12 1.83 0.52
C GLU A 67 16.96 0.57 0.22
N SER A 68 16.74 -0.05 -0.94
CA SER A 68 17.51 -1.20 -1.42
C SER A 68 18.98 -0.82 -1.65
N ASN A 69 19.23 0.37 -2.21
CA ASN A 69 20.58 0.88 -2.45
C ASN A 69 21.31 1.22 -1.14
N LEU A 70 20.59 1.74 -0.13
CA LEU A 70 21.15 2.03 1.19
C LEU A 70 21.58 0.77 1.95
N GLN A 71 20.93 -0.37 1.72
CA GLN A 71 21.35 -1.65 2.30
C GLN A 71 22.67 -2.16 1.70
N GLU A 72 22.94 -1.83 0.45
CA GLU A 72 24.13 -2.29 -0.28
C GLU A 72 25.39 -1.48 0.06
N LEU A 73 25.23 -0.23 0.51
CA LEU A 73 26.33 0.61 1.00
C LEU A 73 26.69 0.41 2.48
N ALA A 74 25.90 -0.40 3.21
CA ALA A 74 26.13 -0.71 4.62
C ALA A 74 26.92 -2.02 4.85
N VAL A 75 27.42 -2.66 3.78
CA VAL A 75 28.27 -3.86 3.76
C VAL A 75 29.69 -3.50 3.32
#